data_AF-A0A9D5DJA4-F1
#
_entry.id   AF-A0A9D5DJA4-F1
#
_cell.length_a   1.000
_cell.length_b   1.000
_cell.length_c   1.000
_cell.angle_alpha   90.00
_cell.angle_beta   90.00
_cell.angle_gamma   90.00
#
_symmetry.space_group_name_H-M   'P 1'
#
loop_
_entity.id
_entity.type
_entity.pdbx_description
1 polymer ?
#
loop_
_entity_poly.entity_id
_entity_poly.type
_entity_poly.pdbx_seq_one_letter_code
_entity_poly.pdbx_strand_id
1 'polypeptide(L)'
;MSDSDSELETHVLEDGRGERLGVSGGGQLVLDEEGIRAKIAALDYGVQLKMESVPFIETLAVVDSEGSSEKVDYKDNTRRESYFYATTLRNVSRGCQILASMGVKWNRPDDMLAEMLKTDQHMKKIKMDLLKQEQRIKAVEMKKQKYVEKKFTKKIQVEKKKLRKQETKKNLREIEDWKKSDHKSYNSIEESFDKHFSESSSSKRKAGQHTRKSGHVRVDTHLKKSKKIRGKN
;
A
#
# COMPACT_ATOMS: atom_id res chain seq x y z
N MET A 1 -44.88 6.67 -16.85
CA MET A 1 -43.95 6.34 -15.75
C MET A 1 -42.61 6.91 -16.16
N SER A 2 -42.42 8.22 -16.03
CA SER A 2 -41.90 8.95 -14.84
C SER A 2 -40.41 9.28 -15.05
N ASP A 3 -40.15 10.23 -15.94
CA ASP A 3 -38.92 11.01 -15.90
C ASP A 3 -39.11 12.07 -14.82
N SER A 4 -38.34 11.95 -13.74
CA SER A 4 -38.31 12.91 -12.64
C SER A 4 -37.30 14.00 -12.97
N ASP A 5 -37.80 15.14 -13.45
CA ASP A 5 -37.07 16.41 -13.51
C ASP A 5 -36.59 16.79 -12.10
N SER A 6 -35.27 16.82 -11.92
CA SER A 6 -34.62 17.46 -10.79
C SER A 6 -34.55 18.96 -11.06
N GLU A 7 -35.54 19.71 -10.60
CA GLU A 7 -35.49 21.16 -10.57
C GLU A 7 -34.36 21.61 -9.64
N LEU A 8 -33.30 22.16 -10.22
CA LEU A 8 -32.31 22.97 -9.52
C LEU A 8 -33.01 24.25 -9.06
N GLU A 9 -33.32 24.34 -7.77
CA GLU A 9 -33.71 25.60 -7.12
C GLU A 9 -32.55 26.60 -7.24
N THR A 10 -32.65 27.46 -8.24
CA THR A 10 -31.82 28.66 -8.35
C THR A 10 -32.43 29.69 -7.40
N HIS A 11 -31.76 29.95 -6.28
CA HIS A 11 -32.12 31.06 -5.40
C HIS A 11 -31.96 32.37 -6.18
N VAL A 12 -33.09 32.91 -6.65
CA VAL A 12 -33.19 34.25 -7.24
C VAL A 12 -33.14 35.25 -6.08
N LEU A 13 -32.13 36.11 -6.06
CA LEU A 13 -32.08 37.24 -5.14
C LEU A 13 -33.11 38.27 -5.62
N GLU A 14 -34.16 38.48 -4.81
CA GLU A 14 -35.16 39.53 -5.03
C GLU A 14 -34.80 40.76 -4.18
N ASP A 15 -34.87 41.95 -4.78
CA ASP A 15 -34.83 43.19 -4.01
C ASP A 15 -36.13 43.35 -3.20
N GLY A 16 -36.11 44.16 -2.13
CA GLY A 16 -37.24 44.36 -1.19
C GLY A 16 -38.55 44.93 -1.77
N ARG A 17 -38.71 44.93 -3.10
CA ARG A 17 -39.96 45.24 -3.83
C ARG A 17 -40.44 44.12 -4.76
N GLY A 18 -39.79 42.95 -4.77
CA GLY A 18 -40.27 41.75 -5.45
C GLY A 18 -40.14 41.75 -6.99
N GLU A 19 -39.22 42.52 -7.57
CA GLU A 19 -38.91 42.43 -9.00
C GLU A 19 -37.71 41.49 -9.27
N ARG A 20 -37.82 40.67 -10.32
CA ARG A 20 -36.75 39.78 -10.79
C ARG A 20 -35.68 40.60 -11.51
N LEU A 21 -34.45 40.60 -11.00
CA LEU A 21 -33.29 41.18 -11.69
C LEU A 21 -32.95 40.36 -12.95
N GLY A 22 -33.49 40.78 -14.10
CA GLY A 22 -33.05 40.29 -15.39
C GLY A 22 -31.65 40.81 -15.70
N VAL A 23 -30.64 39.93 -15.74
CA VAL A 23 -29.29 40.30 -16.21
C VAL A 23 -29.30 40.34 -17.74
N SER A 24 -29.98 41.34 -18.32
CA SER A 24 -29.85 41.69 -19.73
C SER A 24 -28.98 42.93 -19.86
N GLY A 25 -27.67 42.71 -19.96
CA GLY A 25 -26.71 43.78 -20.17
C GLY A 25 -25.29 43.25 -20.03
N GLY A 26 -24.46 43.46 -21.05
CA GLY A 26 -23.01 43.27 -20.97
C GLY A 26 -22.41 44.26 -19.98
N GLY A 27 -22.65 44.05 -18.69
CA GLY A 27 -22.08 44.83 -17.61
C GLY A 27 -20.58 44.56 -17.57
N GLN A 28 -19.80 45.61 -17.82
CA GLN A 28 -18.36 45.59 -17.63
C GLN A 28 -18.09 45.19 -16.16
N LEU A 29 -17.39 44.07 -15.96
CA LEU A 29 -16.96 43.64 -14.64
C LEU A 29 -16.04 44.73 -14.06
N VAL A 30 -16.56 45.55 -13.15
CA VAL A 30 -15.77 46.56 -12.43
C VAL A 30 -15.16 45.87 -11.21
N LEU A 31 -13.83 45.74 -11.23
CA LEU A 31 -13.06 45.30 -10.07
C LEU A 31 -12.88 46.49 -9.12
N ASP A 32 -13.78 46.61 -8.14
CA ASP A 32 -13.65 47.58 -7.05
C ASP A 32 -12.63 47.11 -6.01
N GLU A 33 -11.35 47.31 -6.30
CA GLU A 33 -10.27 46.95 -5.38
C GLU A 33 -10.34 47.73 -4.07
N GLU A 34 -10.76 48.99 -4.11
CA GLU A 34 -10.80 49.87 -2.94
C GLU A 34 -11.87 49.41 -1.95
N GLY A 35 -13.07 49.06 -2.44
CA GLY A 35 -14.14 48.52 -1.63
C GLY A 35 -13.79 47.17 -0.99
N ILE A 36 -13.07 46.29 -1.71
CA ILE A 36 -12.59 45.01 -1.16
C ILE A 36 -11.59 45.26 -0.04
N ARG A 37 -10.60 46.14 -0.25
CA ARG A 37 -9.60 46.48 0.78
C ARG A 37 -10.24 47.14 2.00
N ALA A 38 -11.20 48.03 1.81
CA ALA A 38 -11.95 48.67 2.90
C ALA A 38 -12.72 47.63 3.73
N LYS A 39 -13.37 46.66 3.08
CA LYS A 39 -14.06 45.56 3.79
C LYS A 39 -13.10 44.62 4.50
N ILE A 40 -11.94 44.31 3.92
CA ILE A 40 -10.91 43.50 4.60
C ILE A 40 -10.48 44.20 5.88
N ALA A 41 -10.19 45.51 5.84
CA ALA A 41 -9.82 46.28 7.02
C ALA A 41 -10.94 46.34 8.07
N ALA A 42 -12.20 46.38 7.64
CA ALA A 42 -13.35 46.38 8.56
C ALA A 42 -13.61 45.01 9.21
N LEU A 43 -13.30 43.91 8.51
CA LEU A 43 -13.45 42.53 9.00
C LEU A 43 -12.23 42.02 9.77
N ASP A 44 -11.09 42.71 9.66
CA ASP A 44 -9.88 42.31 10.34
C ASP A 44 -10.12 42.29 11.86
N TYR A 45 -9.72 41.19 12.49
CA TYR A 45 -9.98 40.99 13.91
C TYR A 45 -9.03 41.89 14.70
N GLY A 46 -9.54 43.03 15.15
CA GLY A 46 -8.78 43.99 15.93
C GLY A 46 -8.15 43.32 17.15
N VAL A 47 -6.85 43.48 17.32
CA VAL A 47 -6.11 42.90 18.45
C VAL A 47 -6.67 43.48 19.75
N GLN A 48 -7.46 42.68 20.47
CA GLN A 48 -8.00 43.08 21.76
C GLN A 48 -6.88 43.04 22.82
N LEU A 49 -6.88 44.00 23.76
CA LEU A 49 -5.99 44.07 24.94
C LEU A 49 -4.49 44.37 24.72
N LYS A 50 -4.12 45.44 24.00
CA LYS A 50 -2.72 45.95 23.94
C LYS A 50 -1.66 44.88 23.55
N MET A 51 -2.07 43.78 22.94
CA MET A 51 -1.15 42.76 22.44
C MET A 51 -0.58 43.22 21.09
N GLU A 52 0.65 42.81 20.78
CA GLU A 52 1.28 43.11 19.50
C GLU A 52 0.74 42.21 18.37
N SER A 53 0.24 41.01 18.71
CA SER A 53 -0.36 40.06 17.77
C SER A 53 -1.31 39.09 18.49
N VAL A 54 -2.30 38.55 17.76
CA VAL A 54 -3.23 37.54 18.26
C VAL A 54 -2.49 36.20 18.40
N PRO A 55 -2.57 35.51 19.55
CA PRO A 55 -1.92 34.21 19.71
C PRO A 55 -2.55 33.17 18.77
N PHE A 56 -1.72 32.25 18.25
CA PHE A 56 -2.14 31.26 17.25
C PHE A 56 -3.32 30.36 17.71
N ILE A 57 -3.51 30.19 19.02
CA ILE A 57 -4.59 29.38 19.59
C ILE A 57 -5.99 29.92 19.28
N GLU A 58 -6.14 31.23 19.05
CA GLU A 58 -7.43 31.85 18.76
C GLU A 58 -7.80 31.74 17.27
N THR A 59 -6.79 31.69 16.40
CA THR A 59 -7.00 31.61 14.95
C THR A 59 -6.98 30.18 14.44
N LEU A 60 -6.07 29.34 14.97
CA LEU A 60 -5.80 27.96 14.52
C LEU A 60 -5.67 27.82 12.99
N ALA A 61 -5.34 28.91 12.31
CA ALA A 61 -5.33 29.01 10.87
C ALA A 61 -3.88 29.05 10.38
N VAL A 62 -3.50 28.04 9.60
CA VAL A 62 -2.19 28.00 8.93
C VAL A 62 -2.41 28.29 7.45
N VAL A 63 -1.83 29.39 6.99
CA VAL A 63 -1.81 29.74 5.56
C VAL A 63 -0.53 29.18 4.95
N ASP A 64 -0.66 28.47 3.83
CA ASP A 64 0.50 27.98 3.09
C ASP A 64 1.21 29.16 2.40
N SER A 65 2.50 29.32 2.66
CA SER A 65 3.32 30.38 2.07
C SER A 65 3.85 30.03 0.69
N GLU A 66 3.95 28.73 0.35
CA GLU A 66 4.52 28.30 -0.93
C GLU A 66 3.54 28.44 -2.11
N GLY A 67 2.24 28.61 -1.82
CA GLY A 67 1.21 28.79 -2.84
C GLY A 67 1.10 27.63 -3.83
N SER A 68 0.11 27.69 -4.72
CA SER A 68 -0.07 26.71 -5.80
C SER A 68 0.98 26.89 -6.91
N SER A 69 2.25 26.65 -6.59
CA SER A 69 3.33 26.70 -7.58
C SER A 69 3.13 25.62 -8.67
N GLU A 70 2.53 24.49 -8.29
CA GLU A 70 2.21 23.40 -9.20
C GLU A 70 0.87 23.67 -9.91
N LYS A 71 0.91 23.90 -11.23
CA LYS A 71 -0.29 23.97 -12.07
C LYS A 71 -0.84 22.56 -12.27
N VAL A 72 -1.63 22.08 -11.31
CA VAL A 72 -2.33 20.80 -11.45
C VAL A 72 -3.54 20.99 -12.37
N ASP A 73 -3.63 20.15 -13.40
CA ASP A 73 -4.81 20.13 -14.28
C ASP A 73 -6.06 19.72 -13.49
N TYR A 74 -7.14 20.48 -13.63
CA TYR A 74 -8.40 20.22 -12.94
C TYR A 74 -9.04 18.88 -13.34
N LYS A 75 -8.71 18.37 -14.53
CA LYS A 75 -9.22 17.08 -15.03
C LYS A 75 -8.54 15.87 -14.40
N ASP A 76 -7.30 16.03 -13.92
CA ASP A 76 -6.57 14.93 -13.28
C ASP A 76 -6.87 14.87 -11.78
N ASN A 77 -7.87 14.06 -11.43
CA ASN A 77 -8.30 13.93 -10.04
C ASN A 77 -7.19 13.34 -9.13
N THR A 78 -6.38 12.42 -9.63
CA THR A 78 -5.40 11.69 -8.80
C THR A 78 -4.24 12.61 -8.40
N ARG A 79 -3.72 13.39 -9.37
CA ARG A 79 -2.66 14.37 -9.10
C ARG A 79 -3.17 15.48 -8.19
N ARG A 80 -4.40 15.95 -8.41
CA ARG A 80 -5.04 16.98 -7.57
C ARG A 80 -5.24 16.53 -6.13
N GLU A 81 -5.71 15.30 -5.91
CA GLU A 81 -5.83 14.73 -4.57
C GLU A 81 -4.46 14.58 -3.88
N SER A 82 -3.44 14.13 -4.61
CA SER A 82 -2.08 14.00 -4.09
C SER A 82 -1.49 15.35 -3.68
N TYR A 83 -1.73 16.38 -4.48
CA TYR A 83 -1.33 17.76 -4.18
C TYR A 83 -2.01 18.28 -2.90
N PHE A 84 -3.35 18.18 -2.81
CA PHE A 84 -4.07 18.59 -1.60
C PHE A 84 -3.61 17.84 -0.36
N TYR A 85 -3.33 16.55 -0.48
CA TYR A 85 -2.79 15.75 0.61
C TYR A 85 -1.42 16.27 1.07
N ALA A 86 -0.49 16.50 0.14
CA ALA A 86 0.86 17.00 0.46
C ALA A 86 0.83 18.38 1.11
N THR A 87 0.06 19.32 0.55
CA THR A 87 -0.12 20.67 1.11
C THR A 87 -0.73 20.61 2.51
N THR A 88 -1.79 19.81 2.69
CA THR A 88 -2.44 19.65 4.00
C THR A 88 -1.47 19.07 5.03
N LEU A 89 -0.71 18.02 4.66
CA LEU A 89 0.26 17.39 5.55
C LEU A 89 1.34 18.37 6.04
N ARG A 90 1.86 19.21 5.14
CA ARG A 90 2.84 20.25 5.46
C ARG A 90 2.28 21.27 6.44
N ASN A 91 1.07 21.78 6.16
CA ASN A 91 0.43 22.80 7.00
C ASN A 91 0.04 22.25 8.37
N VAL A 92 -0.47 21.02 8.43
CA VAL A 92 -0.76 20.32 9.70
C VAL A 92 0.51 20.13 10.51
N SER A 93 1.60 19.68 9.89
CA SER A 93 2.90 19.53 10.56
C SER A 93 3.39 20.87 11.15
N ARG A 94 3.29 21.95 10.39
CA ARG A 94 3.60 23.32 10.86
C ARG A 94 2.72 23.74 12.03
N GLY A 95 1.40 23.53 11.93
CA GLY A 95 0.46 23.83 13.01
C GLY A 95 0.77 23.04 14.29
N CYS A 96 1.07 21.75 14.17
CA CYS A 96 1.48 20.91 15.31
C CYS A 96 2.78 21.40 15.95
N GLN A 97 3.76 21.87 15.17
CA GLN A 97 5.00 22.45 15.71
C GLN A 97 4.73 23.74 16.50
N ILE A 98 3.84 24.61 16.00
CA ILE A 98 3.44 25.84 16.71
C ILE A 98 2.70 25.49 18.02
N LEU A 99 1.77 24.53 17.98
CA LEU A 99 1.07 24.09 19.20
C LEU A 99 2.03 23.46 20.22
N ALA A 100 3.01 22.69 19.74
CA ALA A 100 4.02 22.08 20.60
C ALA A 100 4.94 23.13 21.26
N SER A 101 5.35 24.18 20.54
CA SER A 101 6.17 25.26 21.12
C SER A 101 5.41 26.09 22.16
N MET A 102 4.08 26.18 22.03
CA MET A 102 3.18 26.79 23.02
C MET A 102 2.88 25.86 24.21
N GLY A 103 3.35 24.60 24.20
CA GLY A 103 3.09 23.63 25.26
C GLY A 103 1.66 23.08 25.28
N VAL A 104 0.90 23.25 24.19
CA VAL A 104 -0.49 22.78 24.08
C VAL A 104 -0.51 21.32 23.61
N LYS A 105 -1.25 20.46 24.31
CA LYS A 105 -1.46 19.06 23.91
C LYS A 105 -2.41 19.01 22.70
N TRP A 106 -1.91 18.54 21.57
CA TRP A 106 -2.66 18.49 20.31
C TRP A 106 -3.11 17.08 19.91
N ASN A 107 -2.50 16.03 20.46
CA ASN A 107 -2.87 14.65 20.13
C ASN A 107 -4.07 14.18 20.96
N ARG A 108 -5.01 13.48 20.31
CA ARG A 108 -6.15 12.85 21.00
C ARG A 108 -5.66 11.64 21.81
N PRO A 109 -5.88 11.61 23.14
CA PRO A 109 -5.58 10.43 23.95
C PRO A 109 -6.51 9.25 23.59
N ASP A 110 -5.98 8.02 23.63
CA ASP A 110 -6.74 6.80 23.33
C ASP A 110 -7.90 6.54 24.32
N ASP A 111 -7.77 7.03 25.56
CA ASP A 111 -8.74 6.85 26.65
C ASP A 111 -9.84 7.94 26.68
N MET A 112 -9.85 8.86 25.72
CA MET A 112 -10.84 9.94 25.66
C MET A 112 -12.08 9.52 24.85
N LEU A 113 -13.10 9.04 25.55
CA LEU A 113 -14.40 8.65 25.00
C LEU A 113 -15.34 9.87 24.81
N ALA A 114 -15.02 10.70 23.82
CA ALA A 114 -15.89 11.78 23.34
C ALA A 114 -16.67 11.34 22.09
N GLU A 115 -17.80 12.00 21.83
CA GLU A 115 -18.56 11.79 20.59
C GLU A 115 -17.70 12.14 19.36
N MET A 116 -17.72 11.26 18.37
CA MET A 116 -16.97 11.42 17.12
C MET A 116 -17.94 11.73 15.97
N LEU A 117 -17.46 12.45 14.95
CA LEU A 117 -18.26 12.83 13.77
C LEU A 117 -18.95 11.63 13.09
N LYS A 118 -18.33 10.44 13.12
CA LYS A 118 -18.89 9.20 12.59
C LYS A 118 -19.10 8.20 13.71
N THR A 119 -20.26 7.54 13.72
CA THR A 119 -20.59 6.51 14.71
C THR A 119 -19.74 5.25 14.52
N ASP A 120 -19.48 4.53 15.61
CA ASP A 120 -18.75 3.26 15.58
C ASP A 120 -19.42 2.21 14.70
N GLN A 121 -20.76 2.20 14.67
CA GLN A 121 -21.52 1.31 13.79
C GLN A 121 -21.23 1.59 12.32
N HIS A 122 -21.11 2.86 11.92
CA HIS A 122 -20.73 3.24 10.56
C HIS A 122 -19.28 2.84 10.25
N MET A 123 -18.34 3.10 11.15
CA MET A 123 -16.94 2.72 10.98
C MET A 123 -16.73 1.20 10.93
N LYS A 124 -17.53 0.43 11.67
CA LYS A 124 -17.53 -1.04 11.59
C LYS A 124 -17.93 -1.53 10.19
N LYS A 125 -18.92 -0.90 9.55
CA LYS A 125 -19.33 -1.23 8.17
C LYS A 125 -18.20 -0.96 7.19
N ILE A 126 -17.57 0.22 7.25
CA ILE A 126 -16.42 0.57 6.40
C ILE A 126 -15.29 -0.46 6.57
N LYS A 127 -14.94 -0.80 7.82
CA LYS A 127 -13.91 -1.80 8.11
C LYS A 127 -14.26 -3.17 7.52
N MET A 128 -15.52 -3.59 7.63
CA MET A 128 -15.97 -4.86 7.04
C MET A 128 -15.83 -4.85 5.52
N ASP A 129 -16.12 -3.74 4.85
CA ASP A 129 -16.02 -3.65 3.39
C ASP A 129 -14.56 -3.63 2.90
N LEU A 130 -13.67 -2.95 3.62
CA LEU A 130 -12.23 -3.01 3.36
C LEU A 130 -11.68 -4.45 3.49
N LEU A 131 -12.08 -5.16 4.55
CA LEU A 131 -11.68 -6.57 4.74
C LEU A 131 -12.23 -7.47 3.63
N LYS A 132 -13.45 -7.25 3.16
CA LYS A 132 -14.02 -8.00 2.02
C LYS A 132 -13.23 -7.73 0.74
N GLN A 133 -12.85 -6.47 0.48
CA GLN A 133 -12.05 -6.11 -0.69
C GLN A 133 -10.66 -6.77 -0.64
N GLU A 134 -9.99 -6.73 0.51
CA GLU A 134 -8.70 -7.39 0.72
C GLU A 134 -8.80 -8.91 0.50
N GLN A 135 -9.84 -9.55 1.06
CA GLN A 135 -10.10 -10.98 0.84
C GLN A 135 -10.34 -11.31 -0.64
N ARG A 136 -11.07 -10.45 -1.36
CA ARG A 136 -11.31 -10.62 -2.80
C ARG A 136 -10.01 -10.55 -3.59
N ILE A 137 -9.13 -9.59 -3.30
CA ILE A 137 -7.83 -9.44 -3.96
C ILE A 137 -6.96 -10.68 -3.68
N LYS A 138 -6.84 -11.07 -2.41
CA LYS A 138 -6.09 -12.27 -2.00
C LYS A 138 -6.63 -13.53 -2.67
N ALA A 139 -7.94 -13.70 -2.78
CA ALA A 139 -8.53 -14.86 -3.44
C ALA A 139 -8.17 -14.93 -4.94
N VAL A 140 -8.15 -13.78 -5.63
CA VAL A 140 -7.73 -13.70 -7.03
C VAL A 140 -6.25 -14.04 -7.19
N GLU A 141 -5.39 -13.49 -6.33
CA GLU A 141 -3.95 -13.78 -6.32
C GLU A 141 -3.67 -15.26 -6.04
N MET A 142 -4.31 -15.83 -5.02
CA MET A 142 -4.21 -17.26 -4.70
C MET A 142 -4.69 -18.14 -5.86
N LYS A 143 -5.73 -17.73 -6.60
CA LYS A 143 -6.19 -18.44 -7.80
C LYS A 143 -5.15 -18.40 -8.92
N LYS A 144 -4.52 -17.25 -9.15
CA LYS A 144 -3.42 -17.10 -10.12
C LYS A 144 -2.22 -17.97 -9.74
N GLN A 145 -1.80 -17.93 -8.47
CA GLN A 145 -0.71 -18.75 -7.94
C GLN A 145 -1.00 -20.25 -8.12
N LYS A 146 -2.18 -20.73 -7.69
CA LYS A 146 -2.61 -22.12 -7.88
C LYS A 146 -2.60 -22.56 -9.34
N TYR A 147 -2.95 -21.68 -10.29
CA TYR A 147 -2.91 -22.00 -11.71
C TYR A 147 -1.48 -22.15 -12.22
N VAL A 148 -0.58 -21.26 -11.81
CA VAL A 148 0.85 -21.32 -12.12
C VAL A 148 1.49 -22.59 -11.54
N GLU A 149 1.24 -22.87 -10.26
CA GLU A 149 1.71 -24.09 -9.58
C GLU A 149 1.26 -25.37 -10.29
N LYS A 150 -0.01 -25.43 -10.74
CA LYS A 150 -0.53 -26.57 -11.50
C LYS A 150 0.22 -26.74 -12.83
N LYS A 151 0.54 -25.66 -13.54
CA LYS A 151 1.34 -25.72 -14.78
C LYS A 151 2.76 -26.23 -14.51
N PHE A 152 3.44 -25.70 -13.50
CA PHE A 152 4.79 -26.13 -13.14
C PHE A 152 4.83 -27.58 -12.64
N THR A 153 3.87 -27.98 -11.82
CA THR A 153 3.76 -29.36 -11.32
C THR A 153 3.65 -30.36 -12.46
N LYS A 154 2.84 -30.06 -13.49
CA LYS A 154 2.73 -30.91 -14.69
C LYS A 154 4.06 -31.01 -15.44
N LYS A 155 4.78 -29.90 -15.63
CA LYS A 155 6.11 -29.91 -16.27
C LYS A 155 7.11 -30.76 -15.47
N ILE A 156 7.17 -30.55 -14.16
CA ILE A 156 8.05 -31.30 -13.24
C ILE A 156 7.74 -32.79 -13.31
N GLN A 157 6.47 -33.20 -13.35
CA GLN A 157 6.10 -34.60 -13.47
C GLN A 157 6.58 -35.23 -14.79
N VAL A 158 6.47 -34.50 -15.91
CA VAL A 158 6.96 -34.96 -17.22
C VAL A 158 8.48 -35.07 -17.22
N GLU A 159 9.19 -34.04 -16.73
CA GLU A 159 10.66 -34.04 -16.65
C GLU A 159 11.18 -35.15 -15.74
N LYS A 160 10.57 -35.37 -14.56
CA LYS A 160 10.92 -36.49 -13.68
C LYS A 160 10.76 -37.84 -14.37
N LYS A 161 9.69 -38.05 -15.14
CA LYS A 161 9.50 -39.29 -15.91
C LYS A 161 10.55 -39.43 -17.02
N LYS A 162 10.92 -38.35 -17.70
CA LYS A 162 11.96 -38.34 -18.73
C LYS A 162 13.34 -38.65 -18.13
N LEU A 163 13.69 -38.02 -17.02
CA LEU A 163 14.93 -38.27 -16.28
C LEU A 163 15.02 -39.73 -15.83
N ARG A 164 13.96 -40.28 -15.21
CA ARG A 164 13.92 -41.70 -14.82
C ARG A 164 14.14 -42.64 -16.00
N LYS A 165 13.49 -42.39 -17.15
CA LYS A 165 13.70 -43.20 -18.37
C LYS A 165 15.12 -43.07 -18.93
N GLN A 166 15.74 -41.90 -18.81
CA GLN A 166 17.13 -41.69 -19.23
C GLN A 166 18.10 -42.40 -18.29
N GLU A 167 17.88 -42.32 -16.98
CA GLU A 167 18.65 -43.07 -15.97
C GLU A 167 18.55 -44.57 -16.20
N THR A 168 17.35 -45.14 -16.38
CA THR A 168 17.22 -46.58 -16.64
C THR A 168 17.90 -47.00 -17.95
N LYS A 169 17.84 -46.17 -19.00
CA LYS A 169 18.54 -46.43 -20.26
C LYS A 169 20.07 -46.36 -20.11
N LYS A 170 20.58 -45.39 -19.35
CA LYS A 170 22.02 -45.28 -19.05
C LYS A 170 22.49 -46.50 -18.28
N ASN A 171 21.79 -46.86 -17.20
CA ASN A 171 22.10 -48.04 -16.40
C ASN A 171 22.07 -49.34 -17.22
N LEU A 172 21.08 -49.50 -18.13
CA LEU A 172 21.03 -50.68 -19.01
C LEU A 172 22.20 -50.73 -19.99
N ARG A 173 22.61 -49.58 -20.57
CA ARG A 173 23.79 -49.50 -21.44
C ARG A 173 25.07 -49.83 -20.67
N GLU A 174 25.23 -49.29 -19.46
CA GLU A 174 26.36 -49.60 -18.58
C GLU A 174 26.43 -51.11 -18.27
N ILE A 175 25.28 -51.76 -18.05
CA ILE A 175 25.20 -53.22 -17.87
C ILE A 175 25.56 -53.99 -19.16
N GLU A 176 25.07 -53.55 -20.32
CA GLU A 176 25.40 -54.17 -21.61
C GLU A 176 26.87 -54.02 -21.99
N ASP A 177 27.44 -52.84 -21.76
CA ASP A 177 28.86 -52.54 -21.98
C ASP A 177 29.71 -53.37 -21.02
N TRP A 178 29.31 -53.50 -19.75
CA TRP A 178 29.94 -54.41 -18.78
C TRP A 178 29.85 -55.88 -19.21
N LYS A 179 28.69 -56.33 -19.73
CA LYS A 179 28.54 -57.71 -20.26
C LYS A 179 29.42 -57.99 -21.48
N LYS A 180 29.72 -56.97 -22.30
CA LYS A 180 30.58 -57.09 -23.48
C LYS A 180 32.06 -56.98 -23.14
N SER A 181 32.42 -56.29 -22.06
CA SER A 181 33.79 -56.29 -21.54
C SER A 181 34.17 -57.69 -21.00
N ASP A 182 35.36 -58.17 -21.34
CA ASP A 182 35.78 -59.57 -21.18
C ASP A 182 36.22 -59.92 -19.72
N HIS A 183 35.50 -59.41 -18.72
CA HIS A 183 35.75 -59.68 -17.31
C HIS A 183 35.05 -60.99 -16.88
N LYS A 184 35.46 -62.13 -17.43
CA LYS A 184 34.90 -63.47 -17.13
C LYS A 184 35.49 -64.16 -15.88
N SER A 185 36.42 -63.52 -15.17
CA SER A 185 37.03 -64.07 -13.95
C SER A 185 36.49 -63.41 -12.68
N TYR A 186 36.18 -64.22 -11.66
CA TYR A 186 35.58 -63.81 -10.37
C TYR A 186 36.39 -62.70 -9.66
N ASN A 187 37.72 -62.75 -9.70
CA ASN A 187 38.59 -61.74 -9.07
C ASN A 187 38.53 -60.36 -9.75
N SER A 188 38.17 -60.30 -11.03
CA SER A 188 38.06 -59.05 -11.80
C SER A 188 36.73 -58.33 -11.56
N ILE A 189 35.72 -59.04 -11.07
CA ILE A 189 34.39 -58.49 -10.76
C ILE A 189 34.46 -57.63 -9.49
N GLU A 190 35.16 -58.10 -8.45
CA GLU A 190 35.28 -57.40 -7.17
C GLU A 190 36.06 -56.09 -7.30
N GLU A 191 37.16 -56.10 -8.06
CA GLU A 191 37.97 -54.90 -8.32
C GLU A 191 37.25 -53.86 -9.20
N SER A 192 36.41 -54.30 -10.14
CA SER A 192 35.59 -53.39 -10.97
C SER A 192 34.42 -52.78 -10.20
N PHE A 193 33.81 -53.55 -9.29
CA PHE A 193 32.70 -53.08 -8.45
C PHE A 193 33.18 -52.03 -7.43
N ASP A 194 34.34 -52.27 -6.80
CA ASP A 194 34.94 -51.35 -5.84
C ASP A 194 35.41 -50.04 -6.53
N LYS A 195 35.93 -50.14 -7.75
CA LYS A 195 36.28 -48.97 -8.57
C LYS A 195 35.04 -48.13 -8.95
N HIS A 196 33.95 -48.74 -9.37
CA HIS A 196 32.71 -48.02 -9.72
C HIS A 196 32.06 -47.33 -8.50
N PHE A 197 32.14 -47.95 -7.31
CA PHE A 197 31.63 -47.37 -6.07
C PHE A 197 32.52 -46.23 -5.55
N SER A 198 33.85 -46.37 -5.66
CA SER A 198 34.81 -45.32 -5.31
C SER A 198 34.70 -44.09 -6.25
N GLU A 199 34.47 -44.27 -7.55
CA GLU A 199 34.28 -43.20 -8.56
C GLU A 199 32.93 -42.45 -8.38
N SER A 200 31.86 -43.18 -8.03
CA SER A 200 30.55 -42.61 -7.66
C SER A 200 30.62 -41.77 -6.38
N SER A 201 31.47 -42.18 -5.43
CA SER A 201 31.70 -41.45 -4.18
C SER A 201 32.60 -40.20 -4.35
N SER A 202 33.55 -40.23 -5.29
CA SER A 202 34.45 -39.10 -5.59
C SER A 202 33.79 -38.02 -6.45
N SER A 203 32.91 -38.41 -7.39
CA SER A 203 32.12 -37.49 -8.23
C SER A 203 31.06 -36.71 -7.43
N LYS A 204 30.45 -37.31 -6.41
CA LYS A 204 29.59 -36.58 -5.43
C LYS A 204 30.35 -35.58 -4.57
N ARG A 205 31.67 -35.75 -4.37
CA ARG A 205 32.49 -34.82 -3.58
C ARG A 205 32.92 -33.57 -4.37
N LYS A 206 32.96 -33.61 -5.71
CA LYS A 206 33.35 -32.45 -6.55
C LYS A 206 32.21 -31.48 -6.89
N ALA A 207 30.94 -31.87 -6.73
CA ALA A 207 29.79 -30.99 -6.97
C ALA A 207 29.39 -30.12 -5.77
N GLY A 208 30.09 -30.23 -4.63
CA GLY A 208 29.79 -29.48 -3.40
C GLY A 208 30.50 -28.13 -3.27
N GLN A 209 31.32 -27.73 -4.24
CA GLN A 209 32.24 -26.60 -4.08
C GLN A 209 32.14 -25.59 -5.23
N HIS A 210 30.92 -25.17 -5.58
CA HIS A 210 30.77 -23.86 -6.22
C HIS A 210 29.40 -23.26 -5.91
N THR A 211 29.43 -22.01 -5.41
CA THR A 211 28.29 -21.12 -5.10
C THR A 211 27.59 -21.30 -3.74
N ARG A 212 28.30 -20.94 -2.66
CA ARG A 212 27.66 -20.29 -1.48
C ARG A 212 28.04 -18.82 -1.44
N LYS A 213 27.47 -18.04 -2.37
CA LYS A 213 27.30 -16.59 -2.24
C LYS A 213 25.90 -16.25 -2.75
N SER A 214 24.91 -16.34 -1.86
CA SER A 214 23.67 -15.59 -1.96
C SER A 214 23.18 -15.28 -0.55
N GLY A 215 23.03 -14.00 -0.25
CA GLY A 215 22.74 -13.46 1.06
C GLY A 215 21.51 -14.08 1.71
N HIS A 216 21.69 -14.46 2.96
CA HIS A 216 20.58 -14.71 3.88
C HIS A 216 19.99 -13.34 4.27
N VAL A 217 18.92 -12.92 3.61
CA VAL A 217 18.06 -11.86 4.14
C VAL A 217 17.35 -12.45 5.35
N ARG A 218 17.73 -11.99 6.54
CA ARG A 218 17.03 -12.28 7.79
C ARG A 218 15.64 -11.64 7.70
N VAL A 219 14.60 -12.46 7.63
CA VAL A 219 13.24 -12.02 7.90
C VAL A 219 13.00 -12.31 9.39
N ASP A 220 13.08 -11.27 10.20
CA ASP A 220 12.73 -11.34 11.62
C ASP A 220 11.25 -11.71 11.74
N THR A 221 10.99 -12.92 12.22
CA THR A 221 9.65 -13.37 12.64
C THR A 221 9.68 -13.65 14.14
N HIS A 222 9.74 -12.57 14.92
CA HIS A 222 9.37 -12.63 16.32
C HIS A 222 7.84 -12.70 16.44
N LEU A 223 7.29 -13.91 16.38
CA LEU A 223 5.98 -14.20 16.94
C LEU A 223 6.00 -15.54 17.68
N LYS A 224 6.55 -15.51 18.90
CA LYS A 224 6.31 -16.58 19.89
C LYS A 224 5.13 -16.18 20.77
N LYS A 225 4.00 -16.83 20.45
CA LYS A 225 2.96 -17.34 21.36
C LYS A 225 3.29 -17.17 22.85
N SER A 226 2.55 -16.31 23.55
CA SER A 226 2.36 -16.48 24.99
C SER A 226 1.35 -17.60 25.23
N LYS A 227 1.82 -18.63 25.93
CA LYS A 227 1.01 -19.73 26.47
C LYS A 227 0.17 -19.20 27.62
N LYS A 228 -1.14 -19.34 27.47
CA LYS A 228 -2.11 -19.86 28.47
C LYS A 228 -1.46 -20.27 29.81
N ILE A 229 -1.60 -19.44 30.83
CA ILE A 229 -1.49 -19.85 32.24
C ILE A 229 -2.91 -20.08 32.75
N ARG A 230 -3.19 -21.32 33.14
CA ARG A 230 -4.39 -21.78 33.84
C ARG A 230 -3.89 -22.56 35.05
N GLY A 231 -4.28 -22.14 36.26
CA GLY A 231 -4.01 -22.83 37.53
C GLY A 231 -3.76 -21.82 38.66
N LYS A 232 -4.80 -21.49 39.43
CA LYS A 232 -5.04 -21.96 40.81
C LYS A 232 -3.98 -21.47 41.82
N ASN A 233 -4.27 -20.37 42.50
CA ASN A 233 -4.81 -20.34 43.87
C ASN A 233 -5.51 -19.00 44.10
#